data_AF-A0A183S7J5-F1
#
_entry.id   AF-A0A183S7J5-F1
#
_cell.length_a   1.000
_cell.length_b   1.000
_cell.length_c   1.000
_cell.angle_alpha   90.00
_cell.angle_beta   90.00
_cell.angle_gamma   90.00
#
_symmetry.space_group_name_H-M   'P 1'
#
loop_
_entity.id
_entity.type
_entity.pdbx_description
1 polymer ?
#
loop_
_entity_poly.entity_id
_entity_poly.type
_entity_poly.pdbx_seq_one_letter_code
_entity_poly.pdbx_strand_id
1 'polypeptide(L)'
;LRELHGCPPLQYSNRLAKNAQSYAEYLAKRNLFNHSECKNYGENLIVRKGAEGILLTGHFTQLIWKATEKVGFGFARSKDKRSAYIVAHYYPPGNYEKDYKKNVPPLERGRVYKPTNMDLSK
;
A
#
# COMPACT_ATOMS: atom_id res chain seq x y z
N LEU A 1 -0.27 13.08 -0.54
CA LEU A 1 -0.73 12.41 -1.78
C LEU A 1 -2.24 12.50 -1.98
N ARG A 2 -3.08 11.90 -1.12
CA ARG A 2 -4.56 11.92 -1.29
C ARG A 2 -5.14 13.33 -1.39
N GLU A 3 -4.65 14.25 -0.56
CA GLU A 3 -5.02 15.66 -0.60
C GLU A 3 -4.77 16.32 -1.97
N LEU A 4 -3.66 15.97 -2.66
CA LEU A 4 -3.35 16.51 -4.00
C LEU A 4 -4.40 16.13 -5.05
N HIS A 5 -5.17 15.07 -4.78
CA HIS A 5 -6.22 14.52 -5.62
C HIS A 5 -7.63 14.82 -5.06
N GLY A 6 -7.76 15.64 -4.02
CA GLY A 6 -9.07 15.92 -3.41
C GLY A 6 -9.69 14.72 -2.69
N CYS A 7 -8.89 13.73 -2.31
CA CYS A 7 -9.34 12.57 -1.57
C CYS A 7 -9.21 12.80 -0.05
N PRO A 8 -10.24 12.48 0.76
CA PRO A 8 -10.16 12.57 2.22
C PRO A 8 -9.00 11.76 2.81
N PRO A 9 -8.41 12.16 3.96
CA PRO A 9 -7.36 11.39 4.60
C PRO A 9 -7.86 10.02 5.05
N LEU A 10 -6.96 9.03 5.06
CA LEU A 10 -7.25 7.69 5.56
C LEU A 10 -7.14 7.65 7.09
N GLN A 11 -8.05 6.93 7.73
CA GLN A 11 -8.01 6.64 9.15
C GLN A 11 -7.23 5.36 9.40
N TYR A 12 -6.35 5.35 10.40
CA TYR A 12 -5.65 4.14 10.80
C TYR A 12 -6.61 3.14 11.46
N SER A 13 -6.48 1.86 11.12
CA SER A 13 -7.30 0.78 11.69
C SER A 13 -6.44 -0.31 12.30
N ASN A 14 -6.55 -0.48 13.63
CA ASN A 14 -5.88 -1.54 14.38
C ASN A 14 -6.23 -2.95 13.88
N ARG A 15 -7.48 -3.16 13.43
CA ARG A 15 -7.93 -4.45 12.88
C ARG A 15 -7.22 -4.77 11.56
N LEU A 16 -7.16 -3.80 10.65
CA LEU A 16 -6.43 -3.97 9.38
C LEU A 16 -4.93 -4.15 9.64
N ALA A 17 -4.36 -3.38 10.57
CA ALA A 17 -2.94 -3.49 10.89
C ALA A 17 -2.58 -4.86 11.47
N LYS A 18 -3.40 -5.40 12.38
CA LYS A 18 -3.21 -6.76 12.91
C LYS A 18 -3.24 -7.82 11.80
N ASN A 19 -4.14 -7.70 10.85
CA ASN A 19 -4.22 -8.63 9.71
C ASN A 19 -3.00 -8.48 8.79
N ALA A 20 -2.63 -7.25 8.46
CA ALA A 20 -1.46 -6.95 7.63
C ALA A 20 -0.17 -7.46 8.30
N GLN A 21 -0.05 -7.31 9.62
CA GLN A 21 1.09 -7.80 10.40
C GLN A 21 1.21 -9.32 10.33
N SER A 22 0.14 -10.05 10.60
CA SER A 22 0.11 -11.51 10.48
C SER A 22 0.50 -11.97 9.07
N TYR A 23 0.08 -11.23 8.04
CA TYR A 23 0.41 -11.58 6.66
C TYR A 23 1.87 -11.26 6.30
N ALA A 24 2.40 -10.13 6.76
CA ALA A 24 3.81 -9.80 6.61
C ALA A 24 4.71 -10.89 7.22
N GLU A 25 4.37 -11.38 8.41
CA GLU A 25 5.07 -12.48 9.08
C GLU A 25 4.97 -13.80 8.30
N TYR A 26 3.79 -14.10 7.74
CA TYR A 26 3.60 -15.27 6.88
C TYR A 26 4.52 -15.23 5.65
N LEU A 27 4.58 -14.08 4.95
CA LEU A 27 5.44 -13.87 3.78
C LEU A 27 6.91 -13.96 4.16
N ALA A 28 7.31 -13.30 5.25
CA ALA A 28 8.69 -13.28 5.73
C ALA A 28 9.21 -14.66 6.14
N LYS A 29 8.36 -15.48 6.78
CA LYS A 29 8.71 -16.84 7.19
C LYS A 29 8.94 -17.77 5.99
N ARG A 30 8.25 -17.53 4.88
CA ARG A 30 8.25 -18.40 3.70
C ARG A 30 9.05 -17.84 2.53
N ASN A 31 9.59 -16.63 2.65
CA ASN A 31 10.27 -15.91 1.59
C ASN A 31 9.40 -15.73 0.32
N LEU A 32 8.11 -15.45 0.50
CA LEU A 32 7.14 -15.33 -0.59
C LEU A 32 6.82 -13.88 -0.95
N PHE A 33 6.40 -13.65 -2.20
CA PHE A 33 5.90 -12.36 -2.67
C PHE A 33 4.62 -12.59 -3.49
N ASN A 34 3.51 -12.77 -2.79
CA ASN A 34 2.19 -12.99 -3.38
C ASN A 34 1.14 -12.25 -2.57
N HIS A 35 0.07 -11.84 -3.25
CA HIS A 35 -1.11 -11.29 -2.60
C HIS A 35 -1.82 -12.31 -1.73
N SER A 36 -2.48 -11.84 -0.67
CA SER A 36 -3.40 -12.67 0.10
C SER A 36 -4.63 -13.02 -0.74
N GLU A 37 -5.25 -14.16 -0.43
CA GLU A 37 -6.48 -14.60 -1.12
C GLU A 37 -7.72 -13.79 -0.68
N CYS A 38 -7.60 -12.99 0.39
CA CYS A 38 -8.72 -12.26 0.97
C CYS A 38 -9.12 -11.06 0.11
N LYS A 39 -10.39 -10.97 -0.27
CA LYS A 39 -10.95 -9.87 -1.07
C LYS A 39 -11.67 -8.79 -0.24
N ASN A 40 -11.67 -8.94 1.08
CA ASN A 40 -12.38 -8.01 1.98
C ASN A 40 -11.64 -6.69 2.21
N TYR A 41 -10.39 -6.58 1.73
CA TYR A 41 -9.57 -5.38 1.79
C TYR A 41 -8.74 -5.27 0.51
N GLY A 42 -8.37 -4.04 0.15
CA GLY A 42 -7.32 -3.81 -0.84
C GLY A 42 -5.96 -4.11 -0.23
N GLU A 43 -4.98 -4.49 -1.04
CA GLU A 43 -3.66 -4.87 -0.54
C GLU A 43 -2.55 -4.28 -1.42
N ASN A 44 -1.52 -3.69 -0.79
CA ASN A 44 -0.24 -3.38 -1.42
C ASN A 44 0.86 -4.10 -0.64
N LEU A 45 1.84 -4.66 -1.36
CA LEU A 45 2.98 -5.39 -0.79
C LEU A 45 4.29 -4.74 -1.20
N ILE A 46 5.24 -4.65 -0.29
CA ILE A 46 6.61 -4.20 -0.59
C ILE A 46 7.57 -5.18 0.09
N VAL A 47 8.58 -5.62 -0.65
CA VAL A 47 9.65 -6.48 -0.14
C VAL A 47 10.99 -5.91 -0.56
N ARG A 48 11.84 -5.56 0.41
CA ARG A 48 13.25 -5.29 0.16
C ARG A 48 14.03 -6.59 0.39
N LYS A 49 14.69 -7.13 -0.63
CA LYS A 49 15.52 -8.33 -0.53
C LYS A 49 17.01 -7.94 -0.57
N GLY A 50 17.64 -7.77 0.58
CA GLY A 50 19.09 -7.58 0.69
C GLY A 50 19.68 -6.60 -0.33
N ALA A 51 20.65 -7.08 -1.11
CA ALA A 51 21.26 -6.37 -2.24
C ALA A 51 20.51 -6.56 -3.58
N GLU A 52 19.52 -7.46 -3.63
CA GLU A 52 18.74 -7.80 -4.83
C GLU A 52 17.64 -6.78 -5.16
N GLY A 53 17.48 -5.73 -4.35
CA GLY A 53 16.59 -4.60 -4.64
C GLY A 53 15.22 -4.69 -3.95
N ILE A 54 14.27 -3.90 -4.47
CA ILE A 54 12.91 -3.75 -3.92
C ILE A 54 11.90 -4.32 -4.91
N LEU A 55 11.06 -5.24 -4.45
CA LEU A 55 9.85 -5.72 -5.12
C LEU A 55 8.65 -5.00 -4.52
N LEU A 56 7.72 -4.52 -5.34
CA LEU A 56 6.51 -3.86 -4.84
C LEU A 56 5.31 -4.14 -5.74
N THR A 57 4.16 -4.40 -5.13
CA THR A 57 2.86 -4.33 -5.78
C THR A 57 2.28 -2.95 -5.43
N GLY A 58 2.57 -1.99 -6.31
CA GLY A 58 2.30 -0.58 -6.08
C GLY A 58 1.18 -0.08 -6.96
N HIS A 59 -0.07 -0.34 -6.58
CA HIS A 59 -1.20 0.33 -7.20
C HIS A 59 -1.33 1.74 -6.62
N PHE A 60 -0.70 2.72 -7.27
CA PHE A 60 -0.89 4.15 -6.99
C PHE A 60 -2.37 4.49 -6.74
N THR A 61 -3.24 3.89 -7.56
CA THR A 61 -4.69 4.03 -7.52
C THR A 61 -5.31 3.61 -6.20
N GLN A 62 -4.77 2.62 -5.48
CA GLN A 62 -5.28 2.23 -4.16
C GLN A 62 -4.99 3.30 -3.10
N LEU A 63 -3.83 3.97 -3.18
CA LEU A 63 -3.49 5.05 -2.24
C LEU A 63 -4.44 6.23 -2.39
N ILE A 64 -4.83 6.55 -3.62
CA ILE A 64 -5.73 7.67 -3.93
C ILE A 64 -7.19 7.26 -4.17
N TRP A 65 -7.55 6.01 -3.88
CA TRP A 65 -8.92 5.53 -4.09
C TRP A 65 -9.90 6.31 -3.19
N LYS A 66 -10.75 7.14 -3.80
CA LYS A 66 -11.58 8.12 -3.07
C LYS A 66 -12.48 7.47 -2.02
N ALA A 67 -13.11 6.34 -2.34
CA ALA A 67 -13.99 5.63 -1.42
C ALA A 67 -13.28 4.83 -0.32
N THR A 68 -11.95 4.63 -0.39
CA THR A 68 -11.22 3.97 0.70
C THR A 68 -11.11 4.94 1.88
N GLU A 69 -11.41 4.44 3.07
CA GLU A 69 -11.51 5.24 4.30
C GLU A 69 -10.44 4.87 5.32
N LYS A 70 -10.05 3.59 5.37
CA LYS A 70 -9.21 3.02 6.42
C LYS A 70 -8.00 2.32 5.86
N VAL A 71 -6.91 2.35 6.61
CA VAL A 71 -5.68 1.62 6.30
C VAL A 71 -5.06 1.00 7.54
N GLY A 72 -4.40 -0.14 7.38
CA GLY A 72 -3.53 -0.73 8.39
C GLY A 72 -2.28 -1.30 7.76
N PHE A 73 -1.18 -1.28 8.50
CA PHE A 73 0.12 -1.72 8.01
C PHE A 73 0.68 -2.85 8.86
N GLY A 74 1.47 -3.71 8.23
CA GLY A 74 2.24 -4.77 8.86
C GLY A 74 3.68 -4.77 8.36
N PHE A 75 4.61 -5.16 9.22
CA PHE A 75 6.03 -5.23 8.91
C PHE A 75 6.65 -6.49 9.50
N ALA A 76 7.46 -7.20 8.70
CA ALA A 76 8.23 -8.34 9.19
C ALA A 76 9.58 -8.44 8.49
N ARG A 77 10.57 -9.05 9.15
CA ARG A 77 11.85 -9.42 8.54
C ARG A 77 11.93 -10.93 8.38
N SER A 78 12.59 -11.38 7.31
CA SER A 78 12.95 -12.78 7.15
C SER A 78 13.85 -13.25 8.31
N LYS A 79 13.90 -14.55 8.55
CA LYS A 79 14.68 -15.16 9.65
C LYS A 79 16.17 -14.80 9.58
N ASP A 80 16.73 -14.78 8.37
CA ASP A 80 18.12 -14.39 8.09
C ASP A 80 18.34 -12.87 8.11
N LYS A 81 17.28 -12.09 8.36
CA LYS A 81 17.23 -10.64 8.39
C LYS A 81 17.64 -9.96 7.08
N ARG A 82 17.76 -10.70 5.97
CA ARG A 82 18.14 -10.15 4.66
C ARG A 82 16.98 -9.47 3.96
N SER A 83 15.75 -9.90 4.22
CA SER A 83 14.55 -9.37 3.59
C SER A 83 13.64 -8.67 4.60
N ALA A 84 13.00 -7.59 4.17
CA ALA A 84 11.98 -6.87 4.91
C ALA A 84 10.69 -6.81 4.09
N TYR A 85 9.56 -7.12 4.72
CA TYR A 85 8.23 -7.23 4.14
C TYR A 85 7.33 -6.20 4.76
N ILE A 86 6.64 -5.42 3.93
CA ILE A 86 5.63 -4.45 4.33
C ILE A 86 4.34 -4.82 3.62
N VAL A 87 3.25 -4.87 4.37
CA VAL A 87 1.90 -5.14 3.88
C VAL A 87 1.02 -3.96 4.28
N ALA A 88 0.23 -3.44 3.33
CA ALA A 88 -0.78 -2.43 3.60
C ALA A 88 -2.16 -2.97 3.23
N HIS A 89 -3.12 -2.94 4.15
CA HIS A 89 -4.51 -3.32 3.93
C HIS A 89 -5.42 -2.10 3.95
N TYR A 90 -6.35 -2.01 3.00
CA TYR A 90 -7.21 -0.86 2.77
C TYR A 90 -8.69 -1.25 2.84
N TYR A 91 -9.53 -0.42 3.46
CA TYR A 91 -10.97 -0.65 3.51
C TYR A 91 -11.79 0.63 3.30
N PRO A 92 -12.86 0.61 2.50
CA PRO A 92 -13.23 -0.43 1.53
C PRO A 92 -12.12 -0.70 0.48
N PRO A 93 -12.07 -1.91 -0.10
CA PRO A 93 -11.13 -2.25 -1.18
C PRO A 93 -11.32 -1.33 -2.39
N GLY A 94 -10.22 -1.01 -3.07
CA GLY A 94 -10.21 -0.25 -4.32
C GLY A 94 -9.89 -1.10 -5.54
N ASN A 95 -9.51 -0.44 -6.64
CA ASN A 95 -9.06 -1.04 -7.90
C ASN A 95 -10.10 -1.92 -8.63
N TYR A 96 -11.39 -1.69 -8.38
CA TYR A 96 -12.45 -2.29 -9.19
C TYR A 96 -12.58 -1.56 -10.53
N GLU A 97 -12.41 -2.29 -11.64
CA GLU A 97 -12.35 -1.76 -13.02
C GLU A 97 -13.45 -0.74 -13.35
N LYS A 98 -14.70 -1.07 -13.00
CA LYS A 98 -15.88 -0.22 -13.25
C LYS A 98 -15.88 1.12 -12.49
N ASP A 99 -15.07 1.26 -11.44
CA ASP A 99 -15.16 2.34 -10.47
C ASP A 99 -13.98 3.34 -10.55
N TYR A 100 -13.05 3.16 -11.49
CA TYR A 100 -11.85 4.01 -11.61
C TYR A 100 -12.17 5.48 -11.84
N LYS A 101 -13.07 5.80 -12.78
CA LYS A 101 -13.44 7.19 -13.11
C LYS A 101 -13.97 7.96 -11.89
N LYS A 102 -14.63 7.27 -10.97
CA LYS A 102 -15.18 7.84 -9.73
C LYS A 102 -14.14 7.98 -8.62
N ASN A 103 -13.19 7.06 -8.55
CA ASN A 103 -12.31 6.90 -7.38
C ASN A 103 -10.86 7.29 -7.61
N VAL A 104 -10.45 7.55 -8.85
CA VAL A 104 -9.09 8.00 -9.19
C VAL A 104 -9.19 9.41 -9.77
N PRO A 105 -9.46 10.44 -8.93
CA PRO A 105 -9.59 11.81 -9.40
C PRO A 105 -8.25 12.35 -9.93
N PRO A 106 -8.29 13.27 -10.91
CA PRO A 106 -7.11 13.99 -11.34
C PRO A 106 -6.58 14.91 -10.21
N LEU A 107 -5.40 15.47 -10.41
CA LEU A 107 -4.87 16.48 -9.49
C LEU A 107 -5.78 17.72 -9.48
N GLU A 108 -6.15 18.21 -8.30
CA GLU A 108 -7.15 19.28 -8.13
C GLU A 108 -6.77 20.63 -8.78
N ARG A 109 -5.51 20.81 -9.20
CA ARG A 109 -5.04 22.08 -9.79
C ARG A 109 -4.22 21.95 -11.07
N GLY A 110 -4.18 20.78 -11.70
CA GLY A 110 -3.37 20.55 -12.93
C GLY A 110 -1.85 20.76 -12.77
N ARG A 111 -1.36 21.11 -11.58
CA ARG A 111 0.08 21.23 -11.29
C ARG A 111 0.63 19.81 -11.19
N VAL A 112 1.36 19.38 -12.21
CA VAL A 112 2.17 18.16 -12.15
C VAL A 112 3.18 18.35 -11.01
N TYR A 113 2.94 17.70 -9.87
CA TYR A 113 3.90 17.66 -8.79
C TYR A 113 5.03 16.72 -9.23
N LYS A 114 6.18 17.29 -9.59
CA LYS A 114 7.44 16.56 -9.80
C LYS A 114 8.17 16.50 -8.45
N PRO A 115 8.27 15.32 -7.81
CA PRO A 115 9.01 15.18 -6.57
C PRO A 115 10.46 15.64 -6.76
N THR A 116 10.98 16.41 -5.83
CA THR A 116 12.39 16.80 -5.83
C THR A 116 13.24 15.71 -5.18
N ASN A 117 14.56 15.74 -5.39
CA ASN A 117 15.48 14.82 -4.70
C ASN A 117 15.37 14.93 -3.16
N MET A 118 14.94 16.09 -2.65
CA MET A 118 14.74 16.33 -1.22
C MET A 118 13.47 15.66 -0.68
N ASP A 119 12.45 15.49 -1.52
CA ASP A 119 11.22 14.76 -1.18
C ASP A 119 11.44 13.25 -1.17
N LEU A 120 12.41 12.76 -1.95
CA LEU A 120 12.75 11.34 -2.08
C LEU A 120 13.82 10.86 -1.09
N SER A 121 14.46 11.78 -0.35
CA SER A 121 15.56 11.49 0.56
C SER A 121 15.16 11.40 2.04
N LYS A 122 13.87 11.47 2.37
CA LYS A 122 13.32 11.33 3.73
C LYS A 122 12.67 9.97 3.91
#